data_AF-A0A0F7VAM3-F1
#
_entry.id   AF-A0A0F7VAM3-F1
#
_cell.length_a   1.000
_cell.length_b   1.000
_cell.length_c   1.000
_cell.angle_alpha   90.00
_cell.angle_beta   90.00
_cell.angle_gamma   90.00
#
_symmetry.space_group_name_H-M   'P 1'
#
loop_
_entity.id
_entity.type
_entity.pdbx_description
1 polymer ?
#
loop_
_entity_poly.entity_id
_entity_poly.type
_entity_poly.pdbx_seq_one_letter_code
_entity_poly.pdbx_strand_id
1 'polypeptide(L)'
;MAEAQISPKKPYLYTSSDENATSSDLRVQETHILQERKIGVFGAISLIVNKIIGAGIFSTPATIFKLSGSPGMALILWVLAGIISTCGAMVMLEFGTSIPRSGGMKVYLERSFSPKLLFTCIYLFYCAILQTSASNAITASSYILKAAAVNSTTWKLRGLAIVAVSFAVGVHSVAPRLGRGVQDILSAVKLFILFFIVCTGFAALGGHVRGTKPDNFDISTSFKGTSNNGYNIGTALLNAIFSFQGYDNMNAVLSEVKNPQRTLCIALPTAMGTVTVLYILANIAYFAGVSRAEFLESDLTIAASLFNNVFGHSAAVKALPALVAISAIGHLLGVAFTVSRVLQELAKDGITPFPNVLMQNRPFKTPIFCLAIHLAITVIFICAPPAGDAFDFVVGLGTYPTVLLLTLVTIGLIKLRLDKDDNFQSSFKVPWAILGLYLAGNSFLLIMPFVPPVNGKGSTSLPYWLSPVVSLAILAMGVIYHVGRFILFPWVFGYELDLVAVGLSDGSRVSRYKTREA
;
A
#
# COMPACT_ATOMS: atom_id res chain seq x y z
N MET A 1 40.90 14.74 38.43
CA MET A 1 39.99 13.73 37.84
C MET A 1 38.63 14.37 37.72
N ALA A 2 38.20 14.65 36.49
CA ALA A 2 36.97 15.36 36.18
C ALA A 2 35.83 14.34 36.01
N GLU A 3 34.80 14.44 36.84
CA GLU A 3 33.55 13.71 36.66
C GLU A 3 32.60 14.51 35.77
N ALA A 4 32.24 13.91 34.64
CA ALA A 4 31.34 14.48 33.65
C ALA A 4 29.90 14.49 34.16
N GLN A 5 29.30 15.68 34.25
CA GLN A 5 27.86 15.85 34.47
C GLN A 5 27.08 15.42 33.22
N ILE A 6 26.32 14.33 33.36
CA ILE A 6 25.32 13.90 32.39
C ILE A 6 24.08 14.78 32.57
N SER A 7 23.80 15.62 31.57
CA SER A 7 22.58 16.43 31.49
C SER A 7 21.34 15.55 31.22
N PRO A 8 20.24 15.68 31.99
CA PRO A 8 19.03 14.91 31.72
C PRO A 8 18.27 15.51 30.52
N LYS A 9 18.15 14.72 29.45
CA LYS A 9 17.24 14.98 28.31
C LYS A 9 15.82 15.23 28.83
N LYS A 10 15.29 16.45 28.64
CA LYS A 10 13.86 16.75 28.88
C LYS A 10 13.01 16.05 27.81
N PRO A 11 12.02 15.21 28.19
CA PRO A 11 10.99 14.75 27.27
C PRO A 11 9.94 15.86 27.10
N TYR A 12 9.57 16.16 25.85
CA TYR A 12 8.52 17.15 25.53
C TYR A 12 7.16 16.67 26.05
N LEU A 13 6.69 17.28 27.13
CA LEU A 13 5.30 17.25 27.60
C LEU A 13 4.54 18.36 26.88
N TYR A 14 3.42 18.00 26.25
CA TYR A 14 2.44 18.95 25.71
C TYR A 14 1.69 19.59 26.88
N THR A 15 1.90 20.89 27.11
CA THR A 15 1.04 21.70 27.97
C THR A 15 -0.04 22.36 27.12
N SER A 16 -1.30 22.05 27.44
CA SER A 16 -2.49 22.70 26.91
C SER A 16 -2.79 23.97 27.73
N SER A 17 -2.24 25.11 27.34
CA SER A 17 -2.75 26.45 27.69
C SER A 17 -1.75 27.47 27.15
N ASP A 18 -2.15 28.22 26.13
CA ASP A 18 -1.64 29.57 25.86
C ASP A 18 -2.74 30.30 25.08
N GLU A 19 -3.56 31.03 25.82
CA GLU A 19 -4.30 32.17 25.30
C GLU A 19 -3.30 33.32 25.15
N ASN A 20 -3.29 33.95 23.96
CA ASN A 20 -2.41 35.05 23.52
C ASN A 20 -1.05 34.66 22.92
N ALA A 21 -1.04 34.43 21.60
CA ALA A 21 0.16 34.58 20.78
C ALA A 21 -0.18 35.15 19.40
N THR A 22 -0.03 36.47 19.27
CA THR A 22 0.17 37.16 17.98
C THR A 22 1.61 36.93 17.53
N SER A 23 1.85 35.86 16.77
CA SER A 23 3.03 35.73 15.91
C SER A 23 2.73 34.75 14.78
N SER A 24 3.20 35.07 13.57
CA SER A 24 3.00 34.33 12.32
C SER A 24 3.78 33.02 12.24
N ASP A 25 3.95 32.31 13.36
CA ASP A 25 4.39 30.92 13.37
C ASP A 25 3.16 30.04 13.16
N LEU A 26 2.90 29.67 11.90
CA LEU A 26 1.86 28.71 11.51
C LEU A 26 2.21 27.31 12.04
N ARG A 27 2.05 27.13 13.36
CA ARG A 27 1.95 25.83 14.02
C ARG A 27 0.66 25.18 13.52
N VAL A 28 0.78 23.98 12.95
CA VAL A 28 -0.39 23.13 12.67
C VAL A 28 -1.10 22.89 14.01
N GLN A 29 -2.20 23.60 14.25
CA GLN A 29 -2.95 23.56 15.49
C GLN A 29 -3.74 22.25 15.55
N GLU A 30 -3.14 21.23 16.15
CA GLU A 30 -3.75 19.92 16.36
C GLU A 30 -4.99 20.05 17.23
N THR A 31 -6.14 19.84 16.61
CA THR A 31 -7.45 20.03 17.23
C THR A 31 -8.24 18.72 17.34
N HIS A 32 -7.57 17.58 17.10
CA HIS A 32 -8.20 16.28 16.84
C HIS A 32 -7.68 15.08 17.65
N ILE A 33 -6.99 15.27 18.78
CA ILE A 33 -6.58 14.12 19.61
C ILE A 33 -7.75 13.70 20.53
N LEU A 34 -8.73 12.98 19.97
CA LEU A 34 -9.72 12.21 20.74
C LEU A 34 -9.48 10.70 20.68
N GLN A 35 -8.48 10.22 19.93
CA GLN A 35 -8.24 8.80 19.78
C GLN A 35 -7.29 8.28 20.86
N GLU A 36 -7.79 7.38 21.71
CA GLU A 36 -7.00 6.65 22.70
C GLU A 36 -5.89 5.81 22.01
N ARG A 37 -4.65 5.90 22.52
CA ARG A 37 -3.51 5.10 22.06
C ARG A 37 -3.66 3.64 22.46
N LYS A 38 -4.20 2.80 21.57
CA LYS A 38 -4.51 1.39 21.83
C LYS A 38 -3.55 0.40 21.18
N ILE A 39 -2.90 0.77 20.08
CA ILE A 39 -2.11 -0.16 19.26
C ILE A 39 -0.71 -0.33 19.85
N GLY A 40 -0.40 -1.51 20.39
CA GLY A 40 0.96 -1.88 20.83
C GLY A 40 1.78 -2.55 19.72
N VAL A 41 2.98 -3.06 20.06
CA VAL A 41 3.91 -3.68 19.10
C VAL A 41 3.30 -4.83 18.30
N PHE A 42 2.63 -5.79 18.96
CA PHE A 42 2.00 -6.92 18.27
C PHE A 42 0.86 -6.50 17.34
N GLY A 43 0.02 -5.57 17.78
CA GLY A 43 -1.04 -4.99 16.94
C GLY A 43 -0.44 -4.24 15.75
N ALA A 44 0.69 -3.56 15.96
CA ALA A 44 1.39 -2.86 14.89
C ALA A 44 1.97 -3.83 13.84
N ILE A 45 2.63 -4.92 14.28
CA ILE A 45 3.10 -5.99 13.39
C ILE A 45 1.92 -6.61 12.62
N SER A 46 0.84 -6.96 13.32
CA SER A 46 -0.38 -7.53 12.71
C SER A 46 -0.92 -6.63 11.60
N LEU A 47 -1.02 -5.32 11.85
CA LEU A 47 -1.56 -4.35 10.89
C LEU A 47 -0.66 -4.18 9.66
N ILE A 48 0.67 -4.15 9.84
CA ILE A 48 1.63 -4.08 8.74
C ILE A 48 1.57 -5.36 7.90
N VAL A 49 1.71 -6.53 8.54
CA VAL A 49 1.68 -7.85 7.88
C VAL A 49 0.36 -8.05 7.12
N ASN A 50 -0.77 -7.71 7.73
CA ASN A 50 -2.08 -7.88 7.11
C ASN A 50 -2.24 -7.05 5.83
N LYS A 51 -1.66 -5.85 5.78
CA LYS A 51 -1.70 -4.98 4.60
C LYS A 51 -0.71 -5.41 3.53
N ILE A 52 0.47 -5.91 3.90
CA ILE A 52 1.45 -6.37 2.90
C ILE A 52 1.00 -7.69 2.27
N ILE A 53 0.58 -8.67 3.08
CA ILE A 53 0.16 -9.98 2.57
C ILE A 53 -1.25 -9.87 1.97
N GLY A 54 -1.30 -9.92 0.64
CA GLY A 54 -2.51 -9.91 -0.16
C GLY A 54 -2.28 -10.58 -1.50
N ALA A 55 -2.99 -10.10 -2.53
CA ALA A 55 -2.96 -10.66 -3.88
C ALA A 55 -1.57 -10.79 -4.49
N GLY A 56 -0.64 -9.88 -4.16
CA GLY A 56 0.70 -9.82 -4.76
C GLY A 56 1.40 -11.18 -4.79
N ILE A 57 1.72 -11.74 -3.63
CA ILE A 57 2.48 -13.00 -3.52
C ILE A 57 1.79 -14.24 -4.13
N PHE A 58 0.48 -14.18 -4.34
CA PHE A 58 -0.28 -15.30 -4.91
C PHE A 58 -0.51 -15.17 -6.42
N SER A 59 -0.56 -13.94 -6.95
CA SER A 59 -0.96 -13.68 -8.33
C SER A 59 0.16 -13.08 -9.20
N THR A 60 1.06 -12.26 -8.66
CA THR A 60 2.14 -11.65 -9.47
C THR A 60 3.29 -12.56 -9.88
N PRO A 61 3.61 -13.71 -9.22
CA PRO A 61 4.75 -14.53 -9.66
C PRO A 61 4.66 -14.98 -11.12
N ALA A 62 3.45 -15.24 -11.62
CA ALA A 62 3.22 -15.61 -13.02
C ALA A 62 3.53 -14.44 -13.97
N THR A 63 2.96 -13.25 -13.71
CA THR A 63 3.26 -12.03 -14.47
C THR A 63 4.76 -11.68 -14.44
N ILE A 64 5.39 -11.78 -13.27
CA ILE A 64 6.82 -11.51 -13.09
C ILE A 64 7.66 -12.50 -13.92
N PHE A 65 7.32 -13.79 -13.92
CA PHE A 65 7.99 -14.78 -14.75
C PHE A 65 7.81 -14.53 -16.25
N LYS A 66 6.58 -14.22 -16.71
CA LYS A 66 6.29 -13.92 -18.12
C LYS A 66 7.10 -12.71 -18.62
N LEU A 67 7.29 -11.70 -17.76
CA LEU A 67 8.05 -10.51 -18.08
C LEU A 67 9.57 -10.70 -17.94
N SER A 68 10.02 -11.37 -16.87
CA SER A 68 11.46 -11.61 -16.65
C SER A 68 12.04 -12.64 -17.62
N GLY A 69 11.20 -13.54 -18.12
CA GLY A 69 11.52 -14.58 -19.10
C GLY A 69 12.22 -15.82 -18.54
N SER A 70 12.69 -15.79 -17.29
CA SER A 70 13.39 -16.92 -16.67
C SER A 70 13.16 -17.03 -15.15
N PRO A 71 13.24 -18.24 -14.56
CA PRO A 71 13.14 -18.43 -13.12
C PRO A 71 14.23 -17.68 -12.33
N GLY A 72 15.48 -17.73 -12.81
CA GLY A 72 16.62 -17.09 -12.18
C GLY A 72 16.43 -15.58 -12.09
N MET A 73 16.02 -14.94 -13.19
CA MET A 73 15.76 -13.50 -13.18
C MET A 73 14.55 -13.14 -12.32
N ALA A 74 13.48 -13.95 -12.34
CA ALA A 74 12.31 -13.71 -11.49
C ALA A 74 12.68 -13.70 -9.99
N LEU A 75 13.50 -14.64 -9.53
CA LEU A 75 13.97 -14.70 -8.15
C LEU A 75 14.85 -13.49 -7.78
N ILE A 76 15.74 -13.04 -8.67
CA ILE A 76 16.52 -11.81 -8.47
C ILE A 76 15.58 -10.61 -8.28
N LEU A 77 14.53 -10.49 -9.09
CA LEU A 77 13.57 -9.38 -8.98
C LEU A 77 12.81 -9.40 -7.65
N TRP A 78 12.47 -10.57 -7.11
CA TRP A 78 11.87 -10.69 -5.77
C TRP A 78 12.81 -10.23 -4.67
N VAL A 79 14.09 -10.59 -4.76
CA VAL A 79 15.12 -10.12 -3.82
C VAL A 79 15.29 -8.60 -3.91
N LEU A 80 15.41 -8.06 -5.12
CA LEU A 80 15.54 -6.62 -5.35
C LEU A 80 14.32 -5.85 -4.85
N ALA A 81 13.11 -6.36 -5.09
CA ALA A 81 11.88 -5.75 -4.58
C ALA A 81 11.84 -5.74 -3.05
N GLY A 82 12.28 -6.81 -2.38
CA GLY A 82 12.40 -6.87 -0.93
C GLY A 82 13.41 -5.85 -0.38
N ILE A 83 14.57 -5.70 -1.03
CA ILE A 83 15.58 -4.70 -0.67
C ILE A 83 15.03 -3.28 -0.84
N ILE A 84 14.50 -2.94 -2.03
CA ILE A 84 13.95 -1.60 -2.33
C ILE A 84 12.82 -1.26 -1.36
N SER A 85 11.91 -2.20 -1.08
CA SER A 85 10.79 -1.99 -0.16
C SER A 85 11.27 -1.82 1.29
N THR A 86 12.33 -2.53 1.69
CA THR A 86 12.95 -2.33 3.01
C THR A 86 13.57 -0.95 3.12
N CYS A 87 14.23 -0.45 2.07
CA CYS A 87 14.74 0.92 2.05
C CYS A 87 13.60 1.94 2.21
N GLY A 88 12.50 1.76 1.49
CA GLY A 88 11.29 2.58 1.64
C GLY A 88 10.70 2.53 3.04
N ALA A 89 10.63 1.35 3.65
CA ALA A 89 10.18 1.19 5.03
C ALA A 89 11.08 1.94 6.02
N MET A 90 12.41 1.95 5.82
CA MET A 90 13.34 2.71 6.66
C MET A 90 13.14 4.22 6.53
N VAL A 91 12.83 4.74 5.34
CA VAL A 91 12.45 6.16 5.14
C VAL A 91 11.18 6.49 5.92
N MET A 92 10.17 5.64 5.83
CA MET A 92 8.92 5.81 6.58
C MET A 92 9.12 5.66 8.09
N LEU A 93 10.08 4.84 8.53
CA LEU A 93 10.46 4.71 9.93
C LEU A 93 11.03 6.01 10.47
N GLU A 94 11.99 6.61 9.78
CA GLU A 94 12.60 7.87 10.20
C GLU A 94 11.55 8.96 10.35
N PHE A 95 10.75 9.19 9.31
CA PHE A 95 9.64 10.14 9.39
C PHE A 95 8.63 9.81 10.49
N GLY A 96 8.26 8.54 10.65
CA GLY A 96 7.31 8.10 11.67
C GLY A 96 7.80 8.29 13.11
N THR A 97 9.11 8.19 13.33
CA THR A 97 9.71 8.47 14.65
C THR A 97 9.94 9.96 14.91
N SER A 98 10.18 10.75 13.86
CA SER A 98 10.30 12.22 13.93
C SER A 98 8.96 12.93 14.08
N ILE A 99 7.95 12.51 13.33
CA ILE A 99 6.64 13.15 13.21
C ILE A 99 5.57 12.08 13.47
N PRO A 100 5.35 11.68 14.73
CA PRO A 100 4.45 10.59 15.10
C PRO A 100 2.97 11.03 15.07
N ARG A 101 2.51 11.44 13.89
CA ARG A 101 1.15 11.95 13.62
C ARG A 101 0.44 11.07 12.61
N SER A 102 -0.85 10.85 12.81
CA SER A 102 -1.72 10.25 11.79
C SER A 102 -1.83 11.12 10.54
N GLY A 103 -2.03 10.48 9.38
CA GLY A 103 -2.19 11.16 8.09
C GLY A 103 -1.32 10.61 6.95
N GLY A 104 -0.37 9.72 7.25
CA GLY A 104 0.42 9.02 6.23
C GLY A 104 1.38 9.95 5.47
N MET A 105 1.60 9.68 4.18
CA MET A 105 2.55 10.44 3.36
C MET A 105 2.24 11.94 3.29
N LYS A 106 0.96 12.34 3.39
CA LYS A 106 0.53 13.74 3.47
C LYS A 106 1.37 14.54 4.47
N VAL A 107 1.47 14.04 5.70
CA VAL A 107 2.12 14.76 6.81
C VAL A 107 3.59 15.04 6.49
N TYR A 108 4.24 14.09 5.82
CA TYR A 108 5.67 14.20 5.47
C TYR A 108 5.88 15.13 4.28
N LEU A 109 4.99 15.08 3.28
CA LEU A 109 5.02 15.97 2.13
C LEU A 109 4.75 17.43 2.54
N GLU A 110 3.74 17.69 3.37
CA GLU A 110 3.43 19.02 3.91
C GLU A 110 4.55 19.61 4.76
N ARG A 111 5.29 18.76 5.48
CA ARG A 111 6.44 19.22 6.26
C ARG A 111 7.64 19.57 5.37
N SER A 112 7.76 18.91 4.22
CA SER A 112 8.94 18.97 3.36
C SER A 112 8.83 20.04 2.27
N PHE A 113 7.62 20.33 1.79
CA PHE A 113 7.41 21.16 0.60
C PHE A 113 6.39 22.28 0.82
N SER A 114 6.57 23.36 0.06
CA SER A 114 5.65 24.50 -0.03
C SER A 114 5.23 24.69 -1.50
N PRO A 115 3.96 25.05 -1.78
CA PRO A 115 2.86 25.23 -0.83
C PRO A 115 2.33 23.90 -0.27
N LYS A 116 2.12 23.82 1.05
CA LYS A 116 1.76 22.57 1.75
C LYS A 116 0.48 21.94 1.21
N LEU A 117 -0.55 22.78 1.01
CA LEU A 117 -1.89 22.40 0.59
C LEU A 117 -1.94 21.71 -0.77
N LEU A 118 -0.98 22.02 -1.66
CA LEU A 118 -0.85 21.36 -2.96
C LEU A 118 -0.62 19.86 -2.79
N PHE A 119 0.32 19.48 -1.93
CA PHE A 119 0.64 18.07 -1.68
C PHE A 119 -0.50 17.35 -0.97
N THR A 120 -1.23 18.06 -0.10
CA THR A 120 -2.47 17.55 0.50
C THR A 120 -3.52 17.23 -0.56
N CYS A 121 -3.71 18.11 -1.55
CA CYS A 121 -4.66 17.89 -2.63
C CYS A 121 -4.22 16.75 -3.56
N ILE A 122 -2.92 16.63 -3.89
CA ILE A 122 -2.38 15.49 -4.64
C ILE A 122 -2.66 14.18 -3.88
N TYR A 123 -2.38 14.16 -2.57
CA TYR A 123 -2.60 12.99 -1.73
C TYR A 123 -4.09 12.66 -1.57
N LEU A 124 -4.99 13.66 -1.57
CA LEU A 124 -6.43 13.45 -1.57
C LEU A 124 -6.87 12.63 -2.79
N PHE A 125 -6.45 13.01 -4.00
CA PHE A 125 -6.83 12.27 -5.21
C PHE A 125 -6.19 10.88 -5.26
N TYR A 126 -4.97 10.74 -4.77
CA TYR A 126 -4.35 9.42 -4.57
C TYR A 126 -5.19 8.52 -3.66
N CYS A 127 -5.59 9.00 -2.47
CA CYS A 127 -6.39 8.21 -1.54
C CYS A 127 -7.81 7.96 -2.02
N ALA A 128 -8.45 8.93 -2.67
CA ALA A 128 -9.84 8.83 -3.10
C ALA A 128 -10.01 7.91 -4.32
N ILE A 129 -9.04 7.89 -5.25
CA ILE A 129 -9.19 7.22 -6.55
C ILE A 129 -8.24 6.05 -6.72
N LEU A 130 -6.98 6.17 -6.30
CA LEU A 130 -5.91 5.20 -6.62
C LEU A 130 -5.73 4.13 -5.53
N GLN A 131 -6.14 4.39 -4.29
CA GLN A 131 -6.12 3.41 -3.19
C GLN A 131 -7.31 2.43 -3.24
N THR A 132 -7.52 1.83 -4.41
CA THR A 132 -8.59 0.84 -4.66
C THR A 132 -8.27 -0.55 -4.08
N SER A 133 -9.29 -1.38 -3.87
CA SER A 133 -9.13 -2.79 -3.48
C SER A 133 -9.35 -3.79 -4.64
N ALA A 134 -9.45 -3.31 -5.88
CA ALA A 134 -9.87 -4.11 -7.03
C ALA A 134 -8.95 -5.32 -7.30
N SER A 135 -7.63 -5.17 -7.20
CA SER A 135 -6.69 -6.29 -7.43
C SER A 135 -6.92 -7.45 -6.45
N ASN A 136 -7.09 -7.17 -5.17
CA ASN A 136 -7.38 -8.18 -4.15
C ASN A 136 -8.79 -8.78 -4.30
N ALA A 137 -9.76 -8.00 -4.78
CA ALA A 137 -11.11 -8.50 -5.04
C ALA A 137 -11.11 -9.48 -6.23
N ILE A 138 -10.37 -9.17 -7.29
CA ILE A 138 -10.18 -10.03 -8.47
C ILE A 138 -9.44 -11.32 -8.08
N THR A 139 -8.38 -11.23 -7.26
CA THR A 139 -7.68 -12.41 -6.74
C THR A 139 -8.60 -13.27 -5.88
N ALA A 140 -9.33 -12.69 -4.92
CA ALA A 140 -10.31 -13.42 -4.11
C ALA A 140 -11.29 -14.18 -5.00
N SER A 141 -11.87 -13.50 -5.98
CA SER A 141 -12.80 -14.12 -6.93
C SER A 141 -12.16 -15.26 -7.73
N SER A 142 -10.95 -15.07 -8.26
CA SER A 142 -10.25 -16.08 -9.07
C SER A 142 -10.02 -17.36 -8.27
N TYR A 143 -9.57 -17.20 -7.03
CA TYR A 143 -9.29 -18.32 -6.14
C TYR A 143 -10.56 -19.00 -5.61
N ILE A 144 -11.66 -18.28 -5.40
CA ILE A 144 -12.96 -18.90 -5.06
C ILE A 144 -13.47 -19.74 -6.24
N LEU A 145 -13.43 -19.21 -7.46
CA LEU A 145 -13.84 -19.95 -8.66
C LEU A 145 -12.98 -21.22 -8.85
N LYS A 146 -11.67 -21.10 -8.61
CA LYS A 146 -10.75 -22.25 -8.63
C LYS A 146 -11.10 -23.28 -7.55
N ALA A 147 -11.35 -22.85 -6.31
CA ALA A 147 -11.75 -23.73 -5.20
C ALA A 147 -13.07 -24.46 -5.48
N ALA A 148 -14.02 -23.75 -6.10
CA ALA A 148 -15.32 -24.28 -6.49
C ALA A 148 -15.27 -25.18 -7.74
N ALA A 149 -14.12 -25.27 -8.41
CA ALA A 149 -13.96 -25.93 -9.71
C ALA A 149 -14.96 -25.40 -10.78
N VAL A 150 -15.23 -24.09 -10.75
CA VAL A 150 -16.15 -23.43 -11.68
C VAL A 150 -15.33 -22.67 -12.72
N ASN A 151 -15.64 -22.87 -14.00
CA ASN A 151 -15.03 -22.12 -15.09
C ASN A 151 -15.26 -20.62 -14.92
N SER A 152 -14.17 -19.88 -14.99
CA SER A 152 -14.19 -18.42 -14.92
C SER A 152 -14.81 -17.84 -16.20
N THR A 153 -15.70 -16.87 -16.01
CA THR A 153 -16.20 -16.00 -17.08
C THR A 153 -16.07 -14.57 -16.57
N THR A 154 -16.03 -13.59 -17.48
CA THR A 154 -15.91 -12.17 -17.12
C THR A 154 -16.86 -11.75 -15.99
N TRP A 155 -18.14 -12.11 -16.09
CA TRP A 155 -19.15 -11.70 -15.10
C TRP A 155 -19.17 -12.55 -13.84
N LYS A 156 -18.79 -13.84 -13.90
CA LYS A 156 -18.57 -14.63 -12.67
C LYS A 156 -17.41 -14.04 -11.85
N LEU A 157 -16.33 -13.67 -12.53
CA LEU A 157 -15.16 -13.05 -11.89
C LEU A 157 -15.51 -11.67 -11.31
N ARG A 158 -16.10 -10.78 -12.12
CA ARG A 158 -16.47 -9.44 -11.66
C ARG A 158 -17.53 -9.46 -10.56
N GLY A 159 -18.59 -10.25 -10.73
CA GLY A 159 -19.68 -10.35 -9.77
C GLY A 159 -19.20 -10.81 -8.40
N LEU A 160 -18.37 -11.85 -8.36
CA LEU A 160 -17.84 -12.35 -7.10
C LEU A 160 -16.77 -11.42 -6.48
N ALA A 161 -15.97 -10.72 -7.30
CA ALA A 161 -15.09 -9.66 -6.83
C ALA A 161 -15.88 -8.50 -6.17
N ILE A 162 -16.98 -8.07 -6.81
CA ILE A 162 -17.89 -7.04 -6.26
C ILE A 162 -18.49 -7.52 -4.94
N VAL A 163 -18.99 -8.75 -4.87
CA VAL A 163 -19.52 -9.33 -3.62
C VAL A 163 -18.46 -9.33 -2.52
N ALA A 164 -17.22 -9.71 -2.83
CA ALA A 164 -16.14 -9.76 -1.85
C ALA A 164 -15.80 -8.36 -1.29
N VAL A 165 -15.70 -7.33 -2.13
CA VAL A 165 -15.45 -5.95 -1.65
C VAL A 165 -16.67 -5.36 -0.93
N SER A 166 -17.89 -5.60 -1.43
CA SER A 166 -19.12 -5.19 -0.77
C SER A 166 -19.27 -5.81 0.62
N PHE A 167 -18.87 -7.08 0.78
CA PHE A 167 -18.81 -7.74 2.08
C PHE A 167 -17.84 -7.02 3.02
N ALA A 168 -16.60 -6.79 2.59
CA ALA A 168 -15.58 -6.12 3.41
C ALA A 168 -16.01 -4.70 3.84
N VAL A 169 -16.55 -3.92 2.90
CA VAL A 169 -17.08 -2.58 3.16
C VAL A 169 -18.30 -2.63 4.07
N GLY A 170 -19.22 -3.58 3.86
CA GLY A 170 -20.42 -3.77 4.66
C GLY A 170 -20.10 -4.08 6.13
N VAL A 171 -19.15 -5.00 6.36
CA VAL A 171 -18.67 -5.34 7.71
C VAL A 171 -18.12 -4.10 8.42
N HIS A 172 -17.27 -3.31 7.76
CA HIS A 172 -16.71 -2.10 8.35
C HIS A 172 -17.71 -0.94 8.45
N SER A 173 -18.80 -0.97 7.68
CA SER A 173 -19.88 0.01 7.77
C SER A 173 -20.75 -0.24 9.00
N VAL A 174 -21.15 -1.50 9.23
CA VAL A 174 -22.15 -1.86 10.27
C VAL A 174 -21.52 -2.34 11.57
N ALA A 175 -20.43 -3.11 11.50
CA ALA A 175 -19.82 -3.80 12.63
C ALA A 175 -18.28 -3.60 12.68
N PRO A 176 -17.79 -2.35 12.83
CA PRO A 176 -16.36 -2.04 12.71
C PRO A 176 -15.46 -2.76 13.74
N ARG A 177 -15.99 -3.06 14.94
CA ARG A 177 -15.25 -3.79 15.98
C ARG A 177 -15.04 -5.25 15.59
N LEU A 178 -16.07 -5.88 15.03
CA LEU A 178 -15.97 -7.23 14.49
C LEU A 178 -15.00 -7.27 13.32
N GLY A 179 -15.09 -6.30 12.39
CA GLY A 179 -14.16 -6.18 11.26
C GLY A 179 -12.70 -6.15 11.69
N ARG A 180 -12.36 -5.36 12.72
CA ARG A 180 -11.00 -5.35 13.29
C ARG A 180 -10.57 -6.68 13.89
N GLY A 181 -11.44 -7.31 14.70
CA GLY A 181 -11.12 -8.63 15.28
C GLY A 181 -10.89 -9.71 14.23
N VAL A 182 -11.71 -9.73 13.17
CA VAL A 182 -11.54 -10.63 12.02
C VAL A 182 -10.22 -10.36 11.30
N GLN A 183 -9.86 -9.09 11.10
CA GLN A 183 -8.61 -8.71 10.44
C GLN A 183 -7.36 -9.22 11.18
N ASP A 184 -7.35 -9.13 12.52
CA ASP A 184 -6.23 -9.62 13.35
C ASP A 184 -6.06 -11.14 13.23
N ILE A 185 -7.17 -11.90 13.30
CA ILE A 185 -7.15 -13.36 13.10
C ILE A 185 -6.65 -13.69 11.69
N LEU A 186 -7.16 -13.00 10.67
CA LEU A 186 -6.74 -13.22 9.28
C LEU A 186 -5.27 -12.88 9.05
N SER A 187 -4.66 -11.96 9.81
CA SER A 187 -3.22 -11.69 9.75
C SER A 187 -2.38 -12.92 10.12
N ALA A 188 -2.75 -13.61 11.21
CA ALA A 188 -2.08 -14.84 11.62
C ALA A 188 -2.29 -15.97 10.60
N VAL A 189 -3.51 -16.12 10.09
CA VAL A 189 -3.85 -17.12 9.05
C VAL A 189 -3.02 -16.90 7.78
N LYS A 190 -2.81 -15.64 7.37
CA LYS A 190 -1.97 -15.29 6.21
C LYS A 190 -0.53 -15.74 6.35
N LEU A 191 0.08 -15.52 7.52
CA LEU A 191 1.44 -15.98 7.79
C LEU A 191 1.51 -17.51 7.77
N PHE A 192 0.51 -18.18 8.35
CA PHE A 192 0.41 -19.64 8.31
C PHE A 192 0.31 -20.18 6.86
N ILE A 193 -0.51 -19.55 6.00
CA ILE A 193 -0.63 -19.94 4.59
C ILE A 193 0.72 -19.83 3.86
N LEU A 194 1.46 -18.74 4.07
CA LEU A 194 2.78 -18.59 3.45
C LEU A 194 3.77 -19.62 3.98
N PHE A 195 3.79 -19.85 5.29
CA PHE A 195 4.63 -20.89 5.88
C PHE A 195 4.30 -22.27 5.30
N PHE A 196 3.01 -22.59 5.13
CA PHE A 196 2.57 -23.83 4.52
C PHE A 196 3.01 -23.95 3.04
N ILE A 197 2.96 -22.87 2.26
CA ILE A 197 3.49 -22.82 0.88
C ILE A 197 5.00 -23.13 0.89
N VAL A 198 5.75 -22.53 1.81
CA VAL A 198 7.19 -22.78 1.96
C VAL A 198 7.47 -24.25 2.27
N CYS A 199 6.76 -24.85 3.22
CA CYS A 199 6.88 -26.28 3.52
C CYS A 199 6.54 -27.17 2.32
N THR A 200 5.49 -26.81 1.57
CA THR A 200 5.11 -27.50 0.34
C THR A 200 6.22 -27.42 -0.71
N GLY A 201 6.88 -26.26 -0.85
CA GLY A 201 8.04 -26.07 -1.70
C GLY A 201 9.22 -26.95 -1.34
N PHE A 202 9.54 -27.06 -0.05
CA PHE A 202 10.60 -27.96 0.40
C PHE A 202 10.26 -29.44 0.12
N ALA A 203 9.01 -29.85 0.29
CA ALA A 203 8.57 -31.18 -0.11
C ALA A 203 8.76 -31.42 -1.62
N ALA A 204 8.40 -30.44 -2.45
CA ALA A 204 8.61 -30.49 -3.90
C ALA A 204 10.11 -30.59 -4.28
N LEU A 205 10.99 -29.81 -3.63
CA LEU A 205 12.43 -29.90 -3.81
C LEU A 205 12.97 -31.30 -3.46
N GLY A 206 12.44 -31.88 -2.38
CA GLY A 206 12.68 -33.25 -1.93
C GLY A 206 12.09 -34.34 -2.83
N GLY A 207 11.48 -33.99 -3.97
CA GLY A 207 10.97 -34.94 -4.97
C GLY A 207 9.49 -35.31 -4.83
N HIS A 208 8.75 -34.69 -3.91
CA HIS A 208 7.32 -34.95 -3.71
C HIS A 208 6.46 -34.13 -4.69
N VAL A 209 6.67 -34.32 -5.99
CA VAL A 209 5.85 -33.73 -7.06
C VAL A 209 5.21 -34.87 -7.84
N ARG A 210 3.90 -34.80 -8.06
CA ARG A 210 3.13 -35.76 -8.87
C ARG A 210 3.27 -35.37 -10.33
N GLY A 211 4.36 -35.81 -10.97
CA GLY A 211 4.66 -35.53 -12.37
C GLY A 211 6.16 -35.38 -12.59
N THR A 212 6.53 -34.79 -13.72
CA THR A 212 7.95 -34.50 -14.01
C THR A 212 8.43 -33.36 -13.13
N LYS A 213 9.53 -33.59 -12.41
CA LYS A 213 10.18 -32.56 -11.59
C LYS A 213 10.58 -31.37 -12.47
N PRO A 214 10.15 -30.13 -12.14
CA PRO A 214 10.58 -28.95 -12.89
C PRO A 214 12.10 -28.76 -12.86
N ASP A 215 12.68 -28.34 -13.98
CA ASP A 215 14.11 -28.07 -14.16
C ASP A 215 14.49 -26.61 -13.84
N ASN A 216 13.61 -25.86 -13.16
CA ASN A 216 13.73 -24.41 -13.01
C ASN A 216 15.02 -23.97 -12.27
N PHE A 217 15.61 -24.86 -11.48
CA PHE A 217 16.84 -24.62 -10.71
C PHE A 217 18.10 -25.20 -11.37
N ASP A 218 17.99 -25.77 -12.58
CA ASP A 218 19.18 -26.21 -13.32
C ASP A 218 20.03 -24.98 -13.69
N ILE A 219 21.32 -25.01 -13.32
CA ILE A 219 22.26 -23.91 -13.55
C ILE A 219 22.36 -23.57 -15.04
N SER A 220 22.27 -24.57 -15.92
CA SER A 220 22.41 -24.40 -17.36
C SER A 220 21.18 -23.77 -18.04
N THR A 221 19.98 -23.89 -17.44
CA THR A 221 18.73 -23.44 -18.06
C THR A 221 17.94 -22.41 -17.25
N SER A 222 18.30 -22.17 -15.98
CA SER A 222 17.58 -21.28 -15.05
C SER A 222 17.54 -19.80 -15.49
N PHE A 223 18.49 -19.36 -16.32
CA PHE A 223 18.52 -18.02 -16.92
C PHE A 223 18.18 -18.00 -18.42
N LYS A 224 17.89 -19.16 -19.01
CA LYS A 224 17.54 -19.26 -20.43
C LYS A 224 16.22 -18.54 -20.68
N GLY A 225 16.22 -17.63 -21.66
CA GLY A 225 15.04 -16.82 -22.01
C GLY A 225 14.90 -15.52 -21.22
N THR A 226 15.89 -15.15 -20.40
CA THR A 226 15.88 -13.87 -19.66
C THR A 226 15.65 -12.68 -20.59
N SER A 227 14.72 -11.81 -20.22
CA SER A 227 14.40 -10.60 -20.96
C SER A 227 15.54 -9.58 -20.87
N ASN A 228 15.95 -9.05 -22.01
CA ASN A 228 16.93 -7.97 -22.13
C ASN A 228 16.29 -6.58 -22.35
N ASN A 229 14.97 -6.47 -22.12
CA ASN A 229 14.23 -5.23 -22.33
C ASN A 229 13.91 -4.51 -21.00
N GLY A 230 14.18 -3.20 -20.98
CA GLY A 230 13.99 -2.36 -19.79
C GLY A 230 12.55 -2.30 -19.30
N TYR A 231 11.55 -2.22 -20.20
CA TYR A 231 10.14 -2.24 -19.82
C TYR A 231 9.75 -3.54 -19.12
N ASN A 232 10.16 -4.68 -19.68
CA ASN A 232 9.85 -5.99 -19.12
C ASN A 232 10.41 -6.11 -17.69
N ILE A 233 11.69 -5.78 -17.50
CA ILE A 233 12.35 -5.85 -16.19
C ILE A 233 11.77 -4.82 -15.22
N GLY A 234 11.55 -3.58 -15.66
CA GLY A 234 10.95 -2.53 -14.84
C GLY A 234 9.53 -2.84 -14.39
N THR A 235 8.69 -3.34 -15.31
CA THR A 235 7.30 -3.73 -15.02
C THR A 235 7.24 -4.97 -14.14
N ALA A 236 8.13 -5.94 -14.34
CA ALA A 236 8.25 -7.10 -13.45
C ALA A 236 8.66 -6.67 -12.04
N LEU A 237 9.61 -5.74 -11.91
CA LEU A 237 10.01 -5.21 -10.61
C LEU A 237 8.90 -4.39 -9.95
N LEU A 238 8.12 -3.61 -10.70
CA LEU A 238 6.91 -2.95 -10.18
C LEU A 238 5.89 -3.96 -9.63
N ASN A 239 5.64 -5.06 -10.36
CA ASN A 239 4.76 -6.14 -9.90
C ASN A 239 5.29 -6.82 -8.63
N ALA A 240 6.60 -7.00 -8.52
CA ALA A 240 7.23 -7.52 -7.31
C ALA A 240 7.05 -6.53 -6.14
N ILE A 241 7.29 -5.23 -6.35
CA ILE A 241 7.12 -4.17 -5.34
C ILE A 241 5.67 -4.05 -4.89
N PHE A 242 4.69 -4.17 -5.78
CA PHE A 242 3.27 -4.23 -5.43
C PHE A 242 3.01 -5.23 -4.29
N SER A 243 3.67 -6.39 -4.33
CA SER A 243 3.49 -7.44 -3.33
C SER A 243 3.99 -7.02 -1.94
N PHE A 244 4.97 -6.12 -1.88
CA PHE A 244 5.54 -5.58 -0.64
C PHE A 244 4.86 -4.28 -0.15
N GLN A 245 3.93 -3.70 -0.92
CA GLN A 245 3.29 -2.43 -0.55
C GLN A 245 2.42 -2.56 0.70
N GLY A 246 2.39 -1.49 1.49
CA GLY A 246 1.55 -1.40 2.69
C GLY A 246 2.32 -1.26 4.00
N TYR A 247 3.65 -1.27 3.97
CA TYR A 247 4.50 -1.04 5.14
C TYR A 247 4.32 0.37 5.75
N ASP A 248 3.83 1.33 4.97
CA ASP A 248 3.53 2.70 5.33
C ASP A 248 2.17 2.88 6.03
N ASN A 249 1.35 1.83 6.10
CA ASN A 249 -0.01 1.94 6.64
C ASN A 249 -0.04 2.35 8.13
N MET A 250 1.03 2.03 8.89
CA MET A 250 1.16 2.44 10.28
C MET A 250 1.30 3.96 10.40
N ASN A 251 2.00 4.59 9.45
CA ASN A 251 2.18 6.04 9.36
C ASN A 251 0.85 6.78 9.18
N ALA A 252 -0.19 6.10 8.67
CA ALA A 252 -1.53 6.67 8.56
C ALA A 252 -2.26 6.78 9.91
N VAL A 253 -1.91 5.96 10.91
CA VAL A 253 -2.65 5.80 12.17
C VAL A 253 -1.77 5.96 13.42
N LEU A 254 -0.65 6.68 13.33
CA LEU A 254 0.33 6.81 14.43
C LEU A 254 -0.25 7.40 15.72
N SER A 255 -1.30 8.23 15.64
CA SER A 255 -1.96 8.78 16.83
C SER A 255 -2.66 7.70 17.67
N GLU A 256 -3.00 6.54 17.11
CA GLU A 256 -3.56 5.39 17.83
C GLU A 256 -2.48 4.47 18.42
N VAL A 257 -1.20 4.71 18.12
CA VAL A 257 -0.07 3.85 18.50
C VAL A 257 0.49 4.21 19.88
N LYS A 258 0.66 3.20 20.72
CA LYS A 258 1.34 3.31 22.02
C LYS A 258 2.84 3.47 21.80
N ASN A 259 3.42 4.52 22.37
CA ASN A 259 4.85 4.85 22.21
C ASN A 259 5.31 4.70 20.74
N PRO A 260 4.85 5.58 19.82
CA PRO A 260 5.07 5.41 18.38
C PRO A 260 6.53 5.19 17.99
N GLN A 261 7.48 5.88 18.64
CA GLN A 261 8.91 5.74 18.39
C GLN A 261 9.40 4.31 18.65
N ARG A 262 9.18 3.79 19.86
CA ARG A 262 9.60 2.41 20.21
C ARG A 262 8.85 1.37 19.39
N THR A 263 7.54 1.56 19.23
CA THR A 263 6.69 0.58 18.54
C THR A 263 7.07 0.46 17.07
N LEU A 264 7.30 1.58 16.36
CA LEU A 264 7.71 1.55 14.96
C LEU A 264 9.10 0.91 14.77
N CYS A 265 10.07 1.25 15.61
CA CYS A 265 11.42 0.68 15.52
C CYS A 265 11.48 -0.83 15.72
N ILE A 266 10.44 -1.44 16.32
CA ILE A 266 10.33 -2.88 16.45
C ILE A 266 9.43 -3.45 15.35
N ALA A 267 8.21 -2.92 15.24
CA ALA A 267 7.17 -3.53 14.42
C ALA A 267 7.51 -3.51 12.93
N LEU A 268 8.07 -2.40 12.41
CA LEU A 268 8.30 -2.24 10.99
C LEU A 268 9.45 -3.13 10.48
N PRO A 269 10.64 -3.16 11.11
CA PRO A 269 11.69 -4.11 10.73
C PRO A 269 11.28 -5.58 10.90
N THR A 270 10.58 -5.93 11.99
CA THR A 270 10.12 -7.30 12.21
C THR A 270 9.15 -7.74 11.12
N ALA A 271 8.12 -6.94 10.81
CA ALA A 271 7.15 -7.29 9.78
C ALA A 271 7.80 -7.39 8.38
N MET A 272 8.64 -6.42 8.01
CA MET A 272 9.34 -6.43 6.72
C MET A 272 10.30 -7.61 6.59
N GLY A 273 11.08 -7.91 7.63
CA GLY A 273 12.01 -9.05 7.64
C GLY A 273 11.28 -10.38 7.48
N THR A 274 10.22 -10.61 8.29
CA THR A 274 9.42 -11.84 8.19
C THR A 274 8.78 -12.00 6.82
N VAL A 275 8.13 -10.97 6.29
CA VAL A 275 7.47 -11.05 4.99
C VAL A 275 8.46 -11.26 3.85
N THR A 276 9.60 -10.55 3.87
CA THR A 276 10.63 -10.69 2.82
C THR A 276 11.17 -12.11 2.74
N VAL A 277 11.51 -12.70 3.89
CA VAL A 277 11.97 -14.10 3.93
C VAL A 277 10.90 -15.04 3.40
N LEU A 278 9.66 -14.91 3.87
CA LEU A 278 8.56 -15.77 3.43
C LEU A 278 8.25 -15.62 1.95
N TYR A 279 8.32 -14.41 1.38
CA TYR A 279 8.06 -14.18 -0.04
C TYR A 279 9.13 -14.77 -0.94
N ILE A 280 10.41 -14.63 -0.57
CA ILE A 280 11.51 -15.25 -1.31
C ILE A 280 11.35 -16.77 -1.29
N LEU A 281 11.11 -17.35 -0.10
CA LEU A 281 10.91 -18.79 0.05
C LEU A 281 9.65 -19.30 -0.66
N ALA A 282 8.56 -18.53 -0.69
CA ALA A 282 7.34 -18.89 -1.41
C ALA A 282 7.58 -18.90 -2.93
N ASN A 283 8.37 -17.97 -3.47
CA ASN A 283 8.72 -18.00 -4.88
C ASN A 283 9.65 -19.18 -5.23
N ILE A 284 10.59 -19.52 -4.34
CA ILE A 284 11.36 -20.76 -4.46
C ILE A 284 10.43 -21.97 -4.45
N ALA A 285 9.40 -21.99 -3.59
CA ALA A 285 8.40 -23.05 -3.55
C ALA A 285 7.63 -23.17 -4.87
N TYR A 286 7.19 -22.05 -5.46
CA TYR A 286 6.50 -22.07 -6.75
C TYR A 286 7.40 -22.64 -7.86
N PHE A 287 8.66 -22.18 -7.96
CA PHE A 287 9.59 -22.72 -8.96
C PHE A 287 10.01 -24.17 -8.69
N ALA A 288 9.93 -24.65 -7.44
CA ALA A 288 10.20 -26.06 -7.12
C ALA A 288 9.12 -27.02 -7.61
N GLY A 289 7.85 -26.61 -7.53
CA GLY A 289 6.72 -27.50 -7.81
C GLY A 289 5.95 -27.20 -9.10
N VAL A 290 6.21 -26.08 -9.77
CA VAL A 290 5.45 -25.65 -10.96
C VAL A 290 6.36 -25.52 -12.18
N SER A 291 5.95 -26.13 -13.30
CA SER A 291 6.71 -26.10 -14.56
C SER A 291 6.66 -24.73 -15.25
N ARG A 292 7.64 -24.42 -16.12
CA ARG A 292 7.64 -23.18 -16.92
C ARG A 292 6.38 -23.03 -17.78
N ALA A 293 5.88 -24.14 -18.33
CA ALA A 293 4.67 -24.15 -19.14
C ALA A 293 3.45 -23.69 -18.32
N GLU A 294 3.30 -24.21 -17.09
CA GLU A 294 2.22 -23.79 -16.20
C GLU A 294 2.35 -22.32 -15.76
N PHE A 295 3.57 -21.80 -15.60
CA PHE A 295 3.77 -20.36 -15.35
C PHE A 295 3.31 -19.50 -16.54
N LEU A 296 3.49 -19.97 -17.78
CA LEU A 296 3.03 -19.26 -18.98
C LEU A 296 1.51 -19.31 -19.13
N GLU A 297 0.89 -20.45 -18.77
CA GLU A 297 -0.56 -20.65 -18.83
C GLU A 297 -1.31 -20.04 -17.65
N SER A 298 -0.68 -19.89 -16.48
CA SER A 298 -1.30 -19.31 -15.30
C SER A 298 -1.34 -17.80 -15.39
N ASP A 299 -2.50 -17.20 -15.13
CA ASP A 299 -2.62 -15.74 -14.96
C ASP A 299 -2.51 -15.35 -13.49
N LEU A 300 -3.44 -15.84 -12.64
CA LEU A 300 -3.58 -15.34 -11.26
C LEU A 300 -3.41 -16.39 -10.16
N THR A 301 -3.34 -17.68 -10.51
CA THR A 301 -3.53 -18.78 -9.55
C THR A 301 -2.34 -19.72 -9.41
N ILE A 302 -1.10 -19.20 -9.48
CA ILE A 302 0.11 -20.04 -9.47
C ILE A 302 0.25 -20.89 -8.19
N ALA A 303 -0.19 -20.35 -7.04
CA ALA A 303 -0.19 -21.10 -5.80
C ALA A 303 -1.11 -22.34 -5.88
N ALA A 304 -2.23 -22.26 -6.61
CA ALA A 304 -3.10 -23.41 -6.81
C ALA A 304 -2.43 -24.49 -7.68
N SER A 305 -1.63 -24.11 -8.67
CA SER A 305 -0.85 -25.05 -9.49
C SER A 305 0.18 -25.80 -8.64
N LEU A 306 0.93 -25.09 -7.77
CA LEU A 306 1.85 -25.74 -6.82
C LEU A 306 1.13 -26.81 -5.99
N PHE A 307 -0.03 -26.46 -5.42
CA PHE A 307 -0.78 -27.40 -4.60
C PHE A 307 -1.31 -28.60 -5.39
N ASN A 308 -1.78 -28.38 -6.62
CA ASN A 308 -2.20 -29.47 -7.48
C ASN A 308 -1.04 -30.44 -7.79
N ASN A 309 0.15 -29.89 -8.06
CA ASN A 309 1.31 -30.68 -8.44
C ASN A 309 1.89 -31.47 -7.26
N VAL A 310 1.80 -30.98 -6.03
CA VAL A 310 2.28 -31.71 -4.84
C VAL A 310 1.21 -32.67 -4.29
N PHE A 311 -0.03 -32.20 -4.14
CA PHE A 311 -1.07 -32.95 -3.43
C PHE A 311 -1.99 -33.78 -4.35
N GLY A 312 -1.94 -33.61 -5.67
CA GLY A 312 -2.78 -34.30 -6.65
C GLY A 312 -4.27 -34.14 -6.38
N HIS A 313 -5.13 -35.03 -6.89
CA HIS A 313 -6.59 -34.98 -6.67
C HIS A 313 -7.02 -35.32 -5.23
N SER A 314 -6.66 -34.48 -4.26
CA SER A 314 -7.08 -34.58 -2.86
C SER A 314 -7.97 -33.40 -2.48
N ALA A 315 -8.63 -33.49 -1.31
CA ALA A 315 -9.41 -32.38 -0.76
C ALA A 315 -8.59 -31.09 -0.60
N ALA A 316 -7.25 -31.21 -0.48
CA ALA A 316 -6.32 -30.10 -0.40
C ALA A 316 -6.38 -29.19 -1.64
N VAL A 317 -6.68 -29.72 -2.83
CA VAL A 317 -6.75 -28.92 -4.07
C VAL A 317 -7.91 -27.92 -4.07
N LYS A 318 -8.97 -28.18 -3.30
CA LYS A 318 -10.08 -27.22 -3.14
C LYS A 318 -9.86 -26.31 -1.92
N ALA A 319 -9.37 -26.88 -0.81
CA ALA A 319 -9.18 -26.14 0.43
C ALA A 319 -8.11 -25.05 0.31
N LEU A 320 -6.99 -25.34 -0.37
CA LEU A 320 -5.85 -24.42 -0.40
C LEU A 320 -6.11 -23.16 -1.24
N PRO A 321 -6.74 -23.23 -2.44
CA PRO A 321 -7.22 -22.04 -3.12
C PRO A 321 -8.23 -21.23 -2.29
N ALA A 322 -9.10 -21.89 -1.52
CA ALA A 322 -10.04 -21.19 -0.63
C ALA A 322 -9.30 -20.40 0.48
N LEU A 323 -8.20 -20.95 1.04
CA LEU A 323 -7.36 -20.23 2.00
C LEU A 323 -6.75 -18.96 1.39
N VAL A 324 -6.28 -19.03 0.14
CA VAL A 324 -5.76 -17.85 -0.57
C VAL A 324 -6.87 -16.81 -0.81
N ALA A 325 -8.09 -17.24 -1.15
CA ALA A 325 -9.23 -16.34 -1.25
C ALA A 325 -9.56 -15.65 0.09
N ILE A 326 -9.54 -16.40 1.20
CA ILE A 326 -9.74 -15.87 2.56
C ILE A 326 -8.64 -14.84 2.90
N SER A 327 -7.39 -15.09 2.52
CA SER A 327 -6.29 -14.14 2.66
C SER A 327 -6.56 -12.84 1.88
N ALA A 328 -6.99 -12.94 0.62
CA ALA A 328 -7.33 -11.78 -0.20
C ALA A 328 -8.52 -10.98 0.40
N ILE A 329 -9.56 -11.64 0.91
CA ILE A 329 -10.68 -11.00 1.64
C ILE A 329 -10.18 -10.29 2.92
N GLY A 330 -9.25 -10.91 3.65
CA GLY A 330 -8.62 -10.27 4.81
C GLY A 330 -7.88 -8.99 4.47
N HIS A 331 -7.28 -8.91 3.27
CA HIS A 331 -6.70 -7.66 2.77
C HIS A 331 -7.79 -6.63 2.43
N LEU A 332 -8.91 -7.03 1.82
CA LEU A 332 -10.05 -6.13 1.54
C LEU A 332 -10.57 -5.45 2.81
N LEU A 333 -10.72 -6.21 3.89
CA LEU A 333 -11.12 -5.68 5.20
C LEU A 333 -10.12 -4.62 5.70
N GLY A 334 -8.82 -4.93 5.65
CA GLY A 334 -7.78 -4.00 6.08
C GLY A 334 -7.73 -2.69 5.28
N VAL A 335 -7.89 -2.76 3.94
CA VAL A 335 -7.90 -1.55 3.09
C VAL A 335 -9.17 -0.73 3.32
N ALA A 336 -10.34 -1.37 3.39
CA ALA A 336 -11.59 -0.69 3.71
C ALA A 336 -11.53 0.02 5.06
N PHE A 337 -10.84 -0.58 6.06
CA PHE A 337 -10.55 0.08 7.31
C PHE A 337 -9.67 1.33 7.09
N THR A 338 -8.46 1.19 6.55
CA THR A 338 -7.48 2.29 6.49
C THR A 338 -7.93 3.45 5.58
N VAL A 339 -8.37 3.18 4.35
CA VAL A 339 -8.69 4.22 3.35
C VAL A 339 -9.80 5.13 3.84
N SER A 340 -10.83 4.58 4.47
CA SER A 340 -11.96 5.39 4.94
C SER A 340 -11.57 6.35 6.05
N ARG A 341 -10.59 6.00 6.90
CA ARG A 341 -10.07 6.89 7.97
C ARG A 341 -9.19 7.97 7.37
N VAL A 342 -8.32 7.62 6.42
CA VAL A 342 -7.47 8.62 5.75
C VAL A 342 -8.33 9.66 5.02
N LEU A 343 -9.38 9.24 4.31
CA LEU A 343 -10.33 10.16 3.68
C LEU A 343 -11.09 11.02 4.71
N GLN A 344 -11.42 10.46 5.87
CA GLN A 344 -12.05 11.22 6.95
C GLN A 344 -11.08 12.25 7.57
N GLU A 345 -9.79 11.92 7.72
CA GLU A 345 -8.77 12.88 8.15
C GLU A 345 -8.60 14.01 7.14
N LEU A 346 -8.58 13.69 5.84
CA LEU A 346 -8.58 14.71 4.79
C LEU A 346 -9.85 15.58 4.84
N ALA A 347 -11.00 15.00 5.17
CA ALA A 347 -12.23 15.78 5.35
C ALA A 347 -12.18 16.72 6.58
N LYS A 348 -11.46 16.32 7.64
CA LYS A 348 -11.21 17.17 8.81
C LYS A 348 -10.38 18.40 8.50
N ASP A 349 -9.46 18.31 7.53
CA ASP A 349 -8.69 19.46 7.03
C ASP A 349 -9.53 20.45 6.20
N GLY A 350 -10.80 20.12 5.90
CA GLY A 350 -11.68 20.98 5.11
C GLY A 350 -11.38 21.01 3.60
N ILE A 351 -10.47 20.15 3.13
CA ILE A 351 -10.03 20.12 1.72
C ILE A 351 -10.93 19.26 0.82
N THR A 352 -11.73 18.35 1.37
CA THR A 352 -12.60 17.49 0.56
C THR A 352 -13.85 18.26 0.11
N PRO A 353 -14.48 17.85 -1.00
CA PRO A 353 -15.85 18.26 -1.28
C PRO A 353 -16.78 17.76 -0.16
N PHE A 354 -17.67 18.62 0.32
CA PHE A 354 -18.65 18.29 1.37
C PHE A 354 -18.02 17.67 2.64
N PRO A 355 -17.06 18.35 3.30
CA PRO A 355 -16.27 17.78 4.39
C PRO A 355 -17.14 17.31 5.56
N ASN A 356 -18.25 17.99 5.85
CA ASN A 356 -19.18 17.62 6.92
C ASN A 356 -19.85 16.25 6.67
N VAL A 357 -20.15 15.91 5.41
CA VAL A 357 -20.76 14.61 5.04
C VAL A 357 -19.73 13.49 5.18
N LEU A 358 -18.52 13.69 4.63
CA LEU A 358 -17.45 12.69 4.70
C LEU A 358 -16.98 12.43 6.13
N MET A 359 -17.10 13.42 7.01
CA MET A 359 -16.78 13.27 8.43
C MET A 359 -17.83 12.50 9.24
N GLN A 360 -19.05 12.31 8.72
CA GLN A 360 -20.15 11.75 9.48
C GLN A 360 -19.90 10.28 9.89
N ASN A 361 -20.07 10.02 11.18
CA ASN A 361 -19.90 8.68 11.77
C ASN A 361 -21.22 7.96 12.08
N ARG A 362 -22.38 8.62 11.90
CA ARG A 362 -23.69 8.04 12.24
C ARG A 362 -24.19 7.10 11.12
N PRO A 363 -24.98 6.05 11.46
CA PRO A 363 -25.38 5.66 12.82
C PRO A 363 -24.38 4.72 13.53
N PHE A 364 -23.52 4.01 12.79
CA PHE A 364 -22.73 2.89 13.31
C PHE A 364 -21.34 3.24 13.89
N LYS A 365 -21.04 4.53 14.07
CA LYS A 365 -19.74 5.07 14.51
C LYS A 365 -18.60 4.77 13.52
N THR A 366 -18.89 4.91 12.22
CA THR A 366 -17.98 4.61 11.10
C THR A 366 -18.12 5.64 9.99
N PRO A 367 -17.05 5.94 9.23
CA PRO A 367 -17.10 6.90 8.12
C PRO A 367 -17.76 6.26 6.89
N ILE A 368 -19.09 6.09 6.93
CA ILE A 368 -19.87 5.35 5.92
C ILE A 368 -19.74 5.98 4.53
N PHE A 369 -19.73 7.31 4.43
CA PHE A 369 -19.57 7.98 3.14
C PHE A 369 -18.19 7.76 2.52
N CYS A 370 -17.11 7.79 3.32
CA CYS A 370 -15.77 7.45 2.83
C CYS A 370 -15.70 5.97 2.40
N LEU A 371 -16.36 5.07 3.13
CA LEU A 371 -16.48 3.66 2.76
C LEU A 371 -17.26 3.46 1.45
N ALA A 372 -18.33 4.24 1.24
CA ALA A 372 -19.12 4.20 0.00
C ALA A 372 -18.31 4.72 -1.20
N ILE A 373 -17.52 5.79 -1.05
CA ILE A 373 -16.59 6.27 -2.08
C ILE A 373 -15.59 5.17 -2.44
N HIS A 374 -14.97 4.55 -1.43
CA HIS A 374 -14.02 3.45 -1.63
C HIS A 374 -14.64 2.27 -2.39
N LEU A 375 -15.88 1.89 -2.03
CA LEU A 375 -16.61 0.84 -2.73
C LEU A 375 -16.90 1.22 -4.18
N ALA A 376 -17.45 2.41 -4.42
CA ALA A 376 -17.82 2.87 -5.76
C ALA A 376 -16.59 2.90 -6.69
N ILE A 377 -15.48 3.47 -6.23
CA ILE A 377 -14.23 3.52 -6.98
C ILE A 377 -13.68 2.10 -7.20
N THR A 378 -13.73 1.23 -6.19
CA THR A 378 -13.28 -0.15 -6.36
C THR A 378 -14.11 -0.91 -7.40
N VAL A 379 -15.43 -0.75 -7.41
CA VAL A 379 -16.32 -1.36 -8.42
C VAL A 379 -16.00 -0.83 -9.83
N ILE A 380 -15.74 0.47 -9.98
CA ILE A 380 -15.31 1.06 -11.25
C ILE A 380 -14.02 0.38 -11.74
N PHE A 381 -13.02 0.21 -10.87
CA PHE A 381 -11.75 -0.42 -11.24
C PHE A 381 -11.87 -1.94 -11.51
N ILE A 382 -12.91 -2.60 -11.00
CA ILE A 382 -13.23 -4.00 -11.36
C ILE A 382 -13.89 -4.08 -12.75
N CYS A 383 -14.73 -3.10 -13.11
CA CYS A 383 -15.60 -3.17 -14.28
C CYS A 383 -15.06 -2.45 -15.52
N ALA A 384 -14.32 -1.35 -15.33
CA ALA A 384 -13.87 -0.49 -16.42
C ALA A 384 -12.73 -1.12 -17.24
N PRO A 385 -11.69 -1.75 -16.66
CA PRO A 385 -10.64 -2.38 -17.45
C PRO A 385 -11.15 -3.64 -18.16
N PRO A 386 -10.57 -4.03 -19.31
CA PRO A 386 -10.81 -5.32 -19.94
C PRO A 386 -10.57 -6.46 -18.95
N ALA A 387 -11.43 -7.47 -18.92
CA ALA A 387 -11.46 -8.47 -17.86
C ALA A 387 -10.15 -9.26 -17.69
N GLY A 388 -9.46 -9.57 -18.79
CA GLY A 388 -8.17 -10.28 -18.76
C GLY A 388 -7.02 -9.41 -18.24
N ASP A 389 -7.06 -8.10 -18.50
CA ASP A 389 -6.00 -7.16 -18.13
C ASP A 389 -6.24 -6.47 -16.79
N ALA A 390 -7.44 -6.61 -16.22
CA ALA A 390 -7.89 -5.82 -15.07
C ALA A 390 -6.96 -5.93 -13.87
N PHE A 391 -6.41 -7.11 -13.59
CA PHE A 391 -5.49 -7.28 -12.47
C PHE A 391 -4.20 -6.49 -12.66
N ASP A 392 -3.45 -6.77 -13.74
CA ASP A 392 -2.15 -6.15 -14.00
C ASP A 392 -2.28 -4.63 -14.21
N PHE A 393 -3.35 -4.19 -14.89
CA PHE A 393 -3.63 -2.78 -15.08
C PHE A 393 -3.86 -2.04 -13.75
N VAL A 394 -4.65 -2.62 -12.85
CA VAL A 394 -4.92 -2.06 -11.52
C VAL A 394 -3.67 -2.09 -10.64
N VAL A 395 -2.85 -3.13 -10.73
CA VAL A 395 -1.54 -3.19 -10.04
C VAL A 395 -0.67 -2.02 -10.49
N GLY A 396 -0.54 -1.79 -11.79
CA GLY A 396 0.18 -0.64 -12.33
C GLY A 396 -0.39 0.69 -11.82
N LEU A 397 -1.73 0.84 -11.82
CA LEU A 397 -2.40 2.05 -11.36
C LEU A 397 -2.17 2.36 -9.88
N GLY A 398 -2.06 1.35 -9.02
CA GLY A 398 -1.78 1.52 -7.60
C GLY A 398 -0.29 1.72 -7.31
N THR A 399 0.57 0.95 -7.96
CA THR A 399 2.00 0.91 -7.62
C THR A 399 2.77 2.11 -8.14
N TYR A 400 2.55 2.50 -9.39
CA TYR A 400 3.26 3.62 -10.01
C TYR A 400 3.14 4.95 -9.21
N PRO A 401 1.93 5.42 -8.84
CA PRO A 401 1.80 6.67 -8.08
C PRO A 401 2.35 6.54 -6.65
N THR A 402 2.32 5.35 -6.06
CA THR A 402 2.92 5.09 -4.76
C THR A 402 4.44 5.29 -4.82
N VAL A 403 5.10 4.75 -5.85
CA VAL A 403 6.55 4.95 -6.08
C VAL A 403 6.86 6.45 -6.24
N LEU A 404 6.04 7.19 -6.99
CA LEU A 404 6.24 8.64 -7.15
C LEU A 404 6.11 9.39 -5.82
N LEU A 405 5.04 9.15 -5.05
CA LEU A 405 4.82 9.83 -3.77
C LEU A 405 5.92 9.49 -2.76
N LEU A 406 6.35 8.23 -2.70
CA LEU A 406 7.44 7.83 -1.81
C LEU A 406 8.79 8.41 -2.25
N THR A 407 9.01 8.60 -3.55
CA THR A 407 10.18 9.33 -4.07
C THR A 407 10.18 10.77 -3.59
N LEU A 408 9.03 11.45 -3.67
CA LEU A 408 8.87 12.81 -3.16
C LEU A 408 9.08 12.87 -1.63
N VAL A 409 8.54 11.89 -0.89
CA VAL A 409 8.80 11.76 0.55
C VAL A 409 10.30 11.61 0.84
N THR A 410 11.02 10.76 0.11
CA THR A 410 12.47 10.58 0.29
C THR A 410 13.26 11.85 -0.06
N ILE A 411 12.91 12.54 -1.16
CA ILE A 411 13.50 13.84 -1.49
C ILE A 411 13.23 14.86 -0.37
N GLY A 412 12.01 14.86 0.19
CA GLY A 412 11.64 15.68 1.33
C GLY A 412 12.51 15.40 2.56
N LEU A 413 12.77 14.13 2.87
CA LEU A 413 13.66 13.74 3.97
C LEU A 413 15.08 14.28 3.77
N ILE A 414 15.62 14.14 2.56
CA ILE A 414 16.95 14.63 2.22
C ILE A 414 17.00 16.15 2.37
N LYS A 415 15.99 16.87 1.85
CA LYS A 415 15.89 18.32 1.98
C LYS A 415 15.91 18.75 3.45
N LEU A 416 15.09 18.13 4.30
CA LEU A 416 15.04 18.44 5.74
C LEU A 416 16.35 18.13 6.47
N ARG A 417 17.12 17.14 6.01
CA ARG A 417 18.43 16.80 6.60
C ARG A 417 19.55 17.74 6.16
N LEU A 418 19.46 18.29 4.95
CA LEU A 418 20.47 19.20 4.40
C LEU A 418 20.24 20.65 4.85
N ASP A 419 19.00 20.99 5.20
CA ASP A 419 18.66 22.28 5.78
C ASP A 419 19.24 22.39 7.20
N LYS A 420 20.24 23.28 7.35
CA LYS A 420 20.94 23.49 8.64
C LYS A 420 20.12 24.30 9.63
N ASP A 421 19.14 25.07 9.13
CA ASP A 421 18.29 25.93 9.95
C ASP A 421 17.02 25.18 10.41
N ASP A 422 16.77 23.99 9.86
CA ASP A 422 15.67 23.13 10.25
C ASP A 422 16.03 22.27 11.48
N ASN A 423 15.17 22.29 12.50
CA ASN A 423 15.31 21.46 13.72
C ASN A 423 14.83 20.02 13.53
N PHE A 424 15.00 19.42 12.35
CA PHE A 424 14.56 18.05 12.08
C PHE A 424 15.40 17.03 12.87
N GLN A 425 14.75 16.36 13.83
CA GLN A 425 15.37 15.33 14.65
C GLN A 425 14.60 14.02 14.53
N SER A 426 15.33 12.91 14.48
CA SER A 426 14.78 11.56 14.43
C SER A 426 15.45 10.66 15.45
N SER A 427 14.68 9.76 16.06
CA SER A 427 15.23 8.68 16.90
C SER A 427 15.93 7.61 16.06
N PHE A 428 15.59 7.50 14.77
CA PHE A 428 16.20 6.58 13.82
C PHE A 428 16.61 7.32 12.54
N LYS A 429 17.89 7.26 12.18
CA LYS A 429 18.42 7.91 10.98
C LYS A 429 18.79 6.87 9.92
N VAL A 430 18.13 6.93 8.77
CA VAL A 430 18.47 6.13 7.59
C VAL A 430 19.87 6.51 7.08
N PRO A 431 20.77 5.55 6.83
CA PRO A 431 22.06 5.82 6.20
C PRO A 431 21.92 6.42 4.79
N TRP A 432 22.82 7.33 4.41
CA TRP A 432 22.80 7.99 3.09
C TRP A 432 22.86 7.01 1.91
N ALA A 433 23.63 5.92 2.04
CA ALA A 433 23.71 4.88 1.02
C ALA A 433 22.34 4.22 0.74
N ILE A 434 21.52 4.04 1.77
CA ILE A 434 20.17 3.46 1.63
C ILE A 434 19.22 4.47 0.94
N LEU A 435 19.34 5.76 1.25
CA LEU A 435 18.58 6.80 0.54
C LEU A 435 18.96 6.85 -0.95
N GLY A 436 20.25 6.78 -1.26
CA GLY A 436 20.75 6.71 -2.63
C GLY A 436 20.25 5.48 -3.39
N LEU A 437 20.34 4.30 -2.78
CA LEU A 437 19.83 3.05 -3.36
C LEU A 437 18.32 3.13 -3.62
N TYR A 438 17.55 3.65 -2.67
CA TYR A 438 16.10 3.76 -2.81
C TYR A 438 15.71 4.73 -3.94
N LEU A 439 16.36 5.88 -4.02
CA LEU A 439 16.12 6.84 -5.10
C LEU A 439 16.53 6.30 -6.47
N ALA A 440 17.63 5.56 -6.55
CA ALA A 440 18.05 4.91 -7.80
C ALA A 440 17.00 3.87 -8.24
N GLY A 441 16.54 3.02 -7.31
CA GLY A 441 15.48 2.05 -7.55
C GLY A 441 14.17 2.71 -8.00
N ASN A 442 13.71 3.74 -7.29
CA ASN A 442 12.52 4.48 -7.69
C ASN A 442 12.67 5.19 -9.04
N SER A 443 13.83 5.78 -9.34
CA SER A 443 14.08 6.39 -10.64
C SER A 443 13.96 5.36 -11.78
N PHE A 444 14.55 4.17 -11.60
CA PHE A 444 14.40 3.07 -12.54
C PHE A 444 12.92 2.70 -12.75
N LEU A 445 12.14 2.59 -11.67
CA LEU A 445 10.72 2.23 -11.71
C LEU A 445 9.81 3.31 -12.31
N LEU A 446 10.20 4.58 -12.23
CA LEU A 446 9.46 5.68 -12.84
C LEU A 446 9.78 5.83 -14.34
N ILE A 447 10.99 5.47 -14.77
CA ILE A 447 11.44 5.63 -16.15
C ILE A 447 11.09 4.42 -17.02
N MET A 448 11.38 3.20 -16.54
CA MET A 448 11.28 1.99 -17.38
C MET A 448 9.88 1.69 -17.94
N PRO A 449 8.76 1.99 -17.26
CA PRO A 449 7.43 1.80 -17.82
C PRO A 449 7.13 2.64 -19.07
N PHE A 450 7.92 3.70 -19.35
CA PHE A 450 7.79 4.50 -20.57
C PHE A 450 8.69 4.03 -21.71
N VAL A 451 9.64 3.13 -21.43
CA VAL A 451 10.48 2.53 -22.46
C VAL A 451 9.62 1.57 -23.30
N PRO A 452 9.68 1.62 -24.64
CA PRO A 452 8.91 0.71 -25.47
C PRO A 452 9.30 -0.77 -25.26
N PRO A 453 8.34 -1.69 -25.13
CA PRO A 453 8.61 -3.13 -25.17
C PRO A 453 9.00 -3.58 -26.58
N VAL A 454 9.77 -4.68 -26.69
CA VAL A 454 10.37 -5.18 -27.94
C VAL A 454 9.35 -5.39 -29.07
N ASN A 455 8.09 -5.69 -28.74
CA ASN A 455 7.02 -5.97 -29.70
C ASN A 455 5.85 -4.98 -29.61
N GLY A 456 6.02 -3.83 -28.94
CA GLY A 456 4.94 -2.86 -28.69
C GLY A 456 3.82 -3.35 -27.75
N LYS A 457 3.83 -4.62 -27.33
CA LYS A 457 2.90 -5.22 -26.37
C LYS A 457 3.55 -5.31 -24.99
N GLY A 458 2.86 -4.77 -23.99
CA GLY A 458 3.27 -4.81 -22.60
C GLY A 458 2.79 -6.08 -21.88
N SER A 459 2.60 -6.00 -20.57
CA SER A 459 2.00 -7.08 -19.77
C SER A 459 0.50 -7.27 -19.99
N THR A 460 -0.15 -6.34 -20.69
CA THR A 460 -1.59 -6.31 -20.97
C THR A 460 -1.86 -6.10 -22.46
N SER A 461 -3.10 -6.30 -22.89
CA SER A 461 -3.53 -5.90 -24.24
C SER A 461 -3.63 -4.37 -24.43
N LEU A 462 -3.62 -3.63 -23.32
CA LEU A 462 -3.64 -2.17 -23.29
C LEU A 462 -2.27 -1.56 -23.65
N PRO A 463 -2.22 -0.28 -24.08
CA PRO A 463 -0.97 0.41 -24.29
C PRO A 463 -0.08 0.36 -23.05
N TYR A 464 1.20 0.02 -23.25
CA TYR A 464 2.14 -0.27 -22.17
C TYR A 464 2.35 0.90 -21.19
N TRP A 465 2.19 2.13 -21.67
CA TRP A 465 2.31 3.39 -20.91
C TRP A 465 1.00 3.81 -20.21
N LEU A 466 -0.11 3.12 -20.43
CA LEU A 466 -1.43 3.59 -20.01
C LEU A 466 -1.57 3.70 -18.49
N SER A 467 -1.16 2.67 -17.71
CA SER A 467 -1.27 2.75 -16.26
C SER A 467 -0.46 3.91 -15.67
N PRO A 468 0.85 4.09 -15.99
CA PRO A 468 1.61 5.25 -15.53
C PRO A 468 0.95 6.60 -15.88
N VAL A 469 0.48 6.76 -17.13
CA VAL A 469 -0.13 8.02 -17.58
C VAL A 469 -1.44 8.30 -16.84
N VAL A 470 -2.32 7.30 -16.69
CA VAL A 470 -3.58 7.47 -15.97
C VAL A 470 -3.33 7.77 -14.49
N SER A 471 -2.35 7.13 -13.85
CA SER A 471 -1.95 7.44 -12.47
C SER A 471 -1.46 8.89 -12.34
N LEU A 472 -0.59 9.34 -13.25
CA LEU A 472 -0.11 10.73 -13.26
C LEU A 472 -1.23 11.73 -13.50
N ALA A 473 -2.14 11.44 -14.42
CA ALA A 473 -3.32 12.27 -14.67
C ALA A 473 -4.20 12.40 -13.43
N ILE A 474 -4.41 11.31 -12.68
CA ILE A 474 -5.17 11.33 -11.44
C ILE A 474 -4.47 12.16 -10.35
N LEU A 475 -3.14 12.06 -10.21
CA LEU A 475 -2.39 12.92 -9.30
C LEU A 475 -2.44 14.39 -9.73
N ALA A 476 -2.38 14.67 -11.04
CA ALA A 476 -2.49 16.01 -11.61
C ALA A 476 -3.87 16.65 -11.33
N MET A 477 -4.95 15.86 -11.20
CA MET A 477 -6.24 16.38 -10.75
C MET A 477 -6.15 17.03 -9.36
N GLY A 478 -5.27 16.56 -8.48
CA GLY A 478 -5.00 17.21 -7.20
C GLY A 478 -4.37 18.60 -7.35
N VAL A 479 -3.49 18.77 -8.34
CA VAL A 479 -2.90 20.07 -8.71
C VAL A 479 -3.98 20.99 -9.27
N ILE A 480 -4.77 20.50 -10.23
CA ILE A 480 -5.87 21.24 -10.84
C ILE A 480 -6.88 21.68 -9.78
N TYR A 481 -7.23 20.78 -8.86
CA TYR A 481 -8.13 21.08 -7.76
C TYR A 481 -7.57 22.13 -6.81
N HIS A 482 -6.27 22.05 -6.47
CA HIS A 482 -5.62 23.06 -5.64
C HIS A 482 -5.66 24.45 -6.30
N VAL A 483 -5.21 24.53 -7.56
CA VAL A 483 -5.20 25.78 -8.32
C VAL A 483 -6.60 26.33 -8.49
N GLY A 484 -7.57 25.49 -8.89
CA GLY A 484 -8.96 25.89 -9.06
C GLY A 484 -9.57 26.44 -7.77
N ARG A 485 -9.50 25.65 -6.68
CA ARG A 485 -10.20 25.97 -5.42
C ARG A 485 -9.54 27.08 -4.60
N PHE A 486 -8.21 27.09 -4.52
CA PHE A 486 -7.49 27.94 -3.56
C PHE A 486 -6.76 29.12 -4.20
N ILE A 487 -6.72 29.21 -5.54
CA ILE A 487 -6.06 30.31 -6.25
C ILE A 487 -7.04 30.95 -7.24
N LEU A 488 -7.52 30.19 -8.22
CA LEU A 488 -8.33 30.70 -9.33
C LEU A 488 -9.69 31.22 -8.86
N PHE A 489 -10.49 30.44 -8.14
CA PHE A 489 -11.80 30.91 -7.68
C PHE A 489 -11.72 32.13 -6.72
N PRO A 490 -10.86 32.13 -5.68
CA PRO A 490 -10.61 33.31 -4.85
C PRO A 490 -10.28 34.55 -5.69
N TRP A 491 -9.39 34.40 -6.68
CA TRP A 491 -8.96 35.49 -7.57
C TRP A 491 -10.08 35.97 -8.50
N VAL A 492 -10.82 35.06 -9.15
CA VAL A 492 -11.91 35.41 -10.09
C VAL A 492 -13.07 36.11 -9.38
N PHE A 493 -13.40 35.68 -8.16
CA PHE A 493 -14.57 36.15 -7.42
C PHE A 493 -14.25 37.14 -6.29
N GLY A 494 -12.99 37.58 -6.16
CA GLY A 494 -12.59 38.64 -5.23
C GLY A 494 -12.78 38.28 -3.74
N TYR A 495 -12.43 37.07 -3.34
CA TYR A 495 -12.48 36.65 -1.93
C TYR A 495 -11.18 35.97 -1.51
N GLU A 496 -10.91 35.95 -0.21
CA GLU A 496 -9.84 35.18 0.41
C GLU A 496 -10.39 33.98 1.19
N LEU A 497 -9.56 32.94 1.36
CA LEU A 497 -9.91 31.74 2.12
C LEU A 497 -9.10 31.67 3.42
N ASP A 498 -9.74 32.02 4.52
CA ASP A 498 -9.15 31.94 5.85
C ASP A 498 -9.37 30.54 6.45
N LEU A 499 -8.29 29.90 6.87
CA LEU A 499 -8.35 28.64 7.60
C LEU A 499 -8.71 28.90 9.07
N VAL A 500 -9.93 28.52 9.46
CA VAL A 500 -10.44 28.68 10.83
C VAL A 500 -10.68 27.33 11.50
N ALA A 501 -10.45 27.27 12.81
CA ALA A 501 -10.79 26.10 13.62
C ALA A 501 -12.24 26.19 14.10
N VAL A 502 -13.05 25.18 13.81
CA VAL A 502 -14.48 25.09 14.15
C VAL A 502 -14.70 23.96 15.14
N GLY A 503 -15.35 24.22 16.28
CA GLY A 503 -15.74 23.19 17.25
C GLY A 503 -16.90 22.33 16.76
N LEU A 504 -16.86 21.03 17.03
CA LEU A 504 -17.95 20.08 16.80
C LEU A 504 -18.70 19.80 18.11
N SER A 505 -19.92 19.27 18.00
CA SER A 505 -20.78 18.95 19.14
C SER A 505 -20.21 17.88 20.09
N ASP A 506 -19.21 17.12 19.65
CA ASP A 506 -18.52 16.10 20.46
C ASP A 506 -17.25 16.63 21.15
N GLY A 507 -17.00 17.95 21.09
CA GLY A 507 -15.84 18.60 21.69
C GLY A 507 -14.57 18.57 20.84
N SER A 508 -14.57 17.88 19.69
CA SER A 508 -13.44 17.97 18.74
C SER A 508 -13.45 19.29 17.97
N ARG A 509 -12.32 19.68 17.38
CA ARG A 509 -12.20 20.90 16.57
C ARG A 509 -11.65 20.54 15.18
N VAL A 510 -12.25 21.06 14.12
CA VAL A 510 -11.90 20.80 12.70
C VAL A 510 -11.38 22.05 12.01
N SER A 511 -10.63 21.88 10.93
CA SER A 511 -10.22 23.00 10.06
C SER A 511 -11.27 23.26 8.98
N ARG A 512 -11.62 24.52 8.75
CA ARG A 512 -12.55 24.96 7.69
C ARG A 512 -12.01 26.20 7.02
N TYR A 513 -12.18 26.27 5.70
CA TYR A 513 -11.90 27.48 4.95
C TYR A 513 -13.16 28.34 4.90
N LYS A 514 -13.11 29.54 5.47
CA LYS A 514 -14.16 30.55 5.38
C LYS A 514 -13.79 31.59 4.34
N THR A 515 -14.77 32.00 3.54
CA THR A 515 -14.62 33.11 2.60
C THR A 515 -14.66 34.42 3.36
N ARG A 516 -13.70 35.28 3.07
CA ARG A 516 -13.67 36.69 3.50
C ARG A 516 -13.62 37.53 2.23
N GLU A 517 -14.42 38.60 2.15
CA GLU A 517 -14.31 39.54 1.02
C GLU A 517 -12.91 40.18 1.03
N ALA A 518 -12.27 40.18 -0.14
CA ALA A 518 -10.90 40.65 -0.33
C ALA A 518 -10.80 42.18 -0.33
#